data_AF-A0A7J6M2D9-F1
#
_entry.id   AF-A0A7J6M2D9-F1
#
_cell.length_a   1.000
_cell.length_b   1.000
_cell.length_c   1.000
_cell.angle_alpha   90.00
_cell.angle_beta   90.00
_cell.angle_gamma   90.00
#
_symmetry.space_group_name_H-M   'P 1'
#
loop_
_entity.id
_entity.type
_entity.pdbx_description
1 polymer ?
#
loop_
_entity_poly.entity_id
_entity_poly.type
_entity_poly.pdbx_seq_one_letter_code
_entity_poly.pdbx_strand_id
1 'polypeptide(L)'
;MGRLVSALENYGLTPQDAAGVAGTFLVVKYATLAAFVPMCHYLQPIRRFFWHPSRELAGRMLDQYRLKNRMRGPGMTQRYSGVLNGAEGGAASGLVPQSARLKLAATRARQRAWLDRQRELVALRKAGWQGRFRGFKEKQAESTWGRKMFEWSDKFADRAAKAWLWRSVADVFHIPPKVFAWDVAEAFVTYKLTFIFHAPLELYIIVKWFKARRANIDEFMEESPKLLEMVEPEEPLGSATTPSRWRFWARNAGG
;
A
#
# COMPACT_ATOMS: atom_id res chain seq x y z
N MET A 1 16.40 -17.28 23.83
CA MET A 1 14.95 -17.58 23.82
C MET A 1 14.27 -17.38 25.18
N GLY A 2 14.92 -17.66 26.32
CA GLY A 2 14.27 -17.64 27.64
C GLY A 2 13.42 -16.40 27.99
N ARG A 3 13.91 -15.18 27.70
CA ARG A 3 13.13 -13.95 27.99
C ARG A 3 11.81 -13.83 27.21
N LEU A 4 11.77 -14.33 25.98
CA LEU A 4 10.54 -14.32 25.17
C LEU A 4 9.55 -15.33 25.74
N VAL A 5 10.01 -16.53 26.09
CA VAL A 5 9.19 -17.59 26.69
C VAL A 5 8.57 -17.11 28.00
N SER A 6 9.37 -16.56 28.92
CA SER A 6 8.86 -16.02 30.19
C SER A 6 7.87 -14.87 30.00
N ALA A 7 8.09 -14.01 29.00
CA ALA A 7 7.12 -12.95 28.69
C ALA A 7 5.80 -13.54 28.16
N LEU A 8 5.86 -14.54 27.28
CA LEU A 8 4.68 -15.20 26.71
C LEU A 8 3.91 -16.03 27.74
N GLU A 9 4.59 -16.66 28.68
CA GLU A 9 3.99 -17.36 29.82
C GLU A 9 3.18 -16.40 30.71
N ASN A 10 3.67 -15.17 30.94
CA ASN A 10 2.90 -14.13 31.64
C ASN A 10 1.64 -13.71 30.88
N TYR A 11 1.62 -13.92 29.56
CA TYR A 11 0.43 -13.76 28.74
C TYR A 11 -0.39 -15.04 28.64
N GLY A 12 -0.08 -16.15 29.32
CA GLY A 12 -0.87 -17.39 29.28
C GLY A 12 -0.73 -18.19 27.98
N LEU A 13 0.36 -17.99 27.23
CA LEU A 13 0.71 -18.82 26.08
C LEU A 13 1.63 -19.96 26.52
N THR A 14 1.54 -21.11 25.87
CA THR A 14 2.45 -22.23 26.15
C THR A 14 3.82 -22.00 25.50
N PRO A 15 4.88 -22.67 25.97
CA PRO A 15 6.17 -22.67 25.30
C PRO A 15 6.11 -23.18 23.84
N GLN A 16 5.14 -24.05 23.53
CA GLN A 16 4.93 -24.57 22.17
C GLN A 16 4.44 -23.47 21.21
N ASP A 17 3.62 -22.55 21.70
CA ASP A 17 3.11 -21.42 20.91
C ASP A 17 4.20 -20.38 20.61
N ALA A 18 5.28 -20.33 21.39
CA ALA A 18 6.32 -19.32 21.25
C ALA A 18 6.99 -19.35 19.87
N ALA A 19 7.22 -20.54 19.31
CA ALA A 19 7.78 -20.68 17.97
C ALA A 19 6.78 -20.20 16.89
N GLY A 20 5.49 -20.52 17.07
CA GLY A 20 4.42 -20.09 16.17
C GLY A 20 4.23 -18.57 16.17
N VAL A 21 4.21 -17.95 17.35
CA VAL A 21 4.13 -16.49 17.52
C VAL A 21 5.34 -15.82 16.89
N ALA A 22 6.56 -16.31 17.15
CA ALA A 22 7.77 -15.75 16.57
C ALA A 22 7.81 -15.88 15.04
N GLY A 23 7.43 -17.03 14.49
CA GLY A 23 7.33 -17.25 13.05
C GLY A 23 6.30 -16.33 12.40
N THR A 24 5.11 -16.24 12.99
CA THR A 24 4.04 -15.34 12.51
C THR A 24 4.47 -13.88 12.57
N PHE A 25 5.14 -13.48 13.65
CA PHE A 25 5.67 -12.12 13.81
C PHE A 25 6.68 -11.80 12.71
N LEU A 26 7.61 -12.71 12.37
CA LEU A 26 8.53 -12.50 11.26
C LEU A 26 7.81 -12.37 9.91
N VAL A 27 6.80 -13.20 9.66
CA VAL A 27 6.00 -13.11 8.43
C VAL A 27 5.29 -11.76 8.32
N VAL A 28 4.57 -11.36 9.37
CA VAL A 28 3.85 -10.07 9.42
C VAL A 28 4.85 -8.91 9.26
N LYS A 29 5.97 -8.95 9.97
CA LYS A 29 7.06 -7.96 9.89
C LYS A 29 7.52 -7.71 8.45
N TYR A 30 7.78 -8.78 7.69
CA TYR A 30 8.24 -8.66 6.30
C TYR A 30 7.11 -8.31 5.33
N ALA A 31 5.89 -8.76 5.59
CA ALA A 31 4.70 -8.35 4.83
C ALA A 31 4.42 -6.86 4.99
N THR A 32 4.49 -6.33 6.21
CA THR A 32 4.37 -4.90 6.51
C THR A 32 5.44 -4.12 5.77
N LEU A 33 6.72 -4.53 5.85
CA LEU A 33 7.81 -3.89 5.10
C LEU A 33 7.55 -3.89 3.58
N ALA A 34 7.07 -5.00 3.01
CA ALA A 34 6.73 -5.09 1.60
C ALA A 34 5.59 -4.13 1.22
N ALA A 35 4.58 -3.95 2.09
CA ALA A 35 3.50 -2.99 1.90
C ALA A 35 3.96 -1.53 2.00
N PHE A 36 5.02 -1.24 2.76
CA PHE A 36 5.60 0.10 2.81
C PHE A 36 6.26 0.52 1.48
N VAL A 37 6.72 -0.42 0.64
CA VAL A 37 7.36 -0.08 -0.65
C VAL A 37 6.41 0.69 -1.59
N PRO A 38 5.21 0.17 -1.96
CA PRO A 38 4.29 0.93 -2.79
C PRO A 38 3.77 2.17 -2.06
N MET A 39 3.56 2.13 -0.74
CA MET A 39 3.17 3.31 0.03
C MET A 39 4.20 4.44 -0.09
N CYS A 40 5.48 4.13 0.05
CA CYS A 40 6.59 5.07 -0.12
C CYS A 40 6.73 5.54 -1.57
N HIS A 41 6.44 4.70 -2.56
CA HIS A 41 6.40 5.12 -3.97
C HIS A 41 5.38 6.25 -4.21
N TYR A 42 4.16 6.13 -3.65
CA TYR A 42 3.09 7.11 -3.84
C TYR A 42 3.21 8.34 -2.92
N LEU A 43 3.53 8.14 -1.65
CA LEU A 43 3.55 9.21 -0.65
C LEU A 43 4.91 9.90 -0.54
N GLN A 44 6.00 9.16 -0.77
CA GLN A 44 7.38 9.64 -0.69
C GLN A 44 7.64 10.45 0.59
N PRO A 45 7.35 9.92 1.80
CA PRO A 45 7.30 10.70 3.04
C PRO A 45 8.63 11.34 3.42
N ILE A 46 9.73 10.60 3.34
CA ILE A 46 11.10 11.07 3.65
C ILE A 46 11.53 12.05 2.57
N ARG A 47 11.30 11.73 1.30
CA ARG A 47 11.60 12.69 0.24
C ARG A 47 10.76 13.95 0.40
N ARG A 48 9.48 13.91 0.75
CA ARG A 48 8.71 15.14 0.98
C ARG A 48 9.21 15.92 2.20
N PHE A 49 9.61 15.21 3.25
CA PHE A 49 10.07 15.82 4.50
C PHE A 49 11.45 16.47 4.37
N PHE A 50 12.43 15.74 3.83
CA PHE A 50 13.82 16.19 3.69
C PHE A 50 14.08 16.89 2.35
N TRP A 51 13.35 16.53 1.30
CA TRP A 51 13.47 17.03 -0.07
C TRP A 51 12.39 18.05 -0.42
N HIS A 52 12.03 18.92 0.54
CA HIS A 52 11.22 20.09 0.21
C HIS A 52 12.09 21.05 -0.62
N PRO A 53 11.70 21.33 -1.88
CA PRO A 53 12.56 21.27 -3.05
C PRO A 53 13.78 22.18 -2.92
N SER A 54 14.99 21.61 -2.98
CA SER A 54 16.00 22.33 -3.74
C SER A 54 15.41 22.44 -5.15
N ARG A 55 15.26 23.67 -5.64
CA ARG A 55 14.64 23.99 -6.94
C ARG A 55 15.18 23.14 -8.10
N GLU A 56 16.37 22.58 -7.92
CA GLU A 56 17.07 21.74 -8.88
C GLU A 56 16.40 20.38 -9.15
N LEU A 57 15.95 19.65 -8.13
CA LEU A 57 15.36 18.32 -8.39
C LEU A 57 13.94 18.44 -8.93
N ALA A 58 13.19 19.43 -8.43
CA ALA A 58 11.91 19.82 -9.01
C ALA A 58 12.10 20.26 -10.47
N GLY A 59 13.17 21.00 -10.79
CA GLY A 59 13.58 21.33 -12.15
C GLY A 59 13.83 20.09 -13.00
N ARG A 60 14.67 19.16 -12.53
CA ARG A 60 14.98 17.90 -13.24
C ARG A 60 13.76 17.01 -13.47
N MET A 61 12.85 16.92 -12.50
CA MET A 61 11.58 16.19 -12.68
C MET A 61 10.63 16.92 -13.63
N LEU A 62 10.54 18.26 -13.56
CA LEU A 62 9.75 19.04 -14.52
C LEU A 62 10.30 18.89 -15.93
N ASP A 63 11.62 18.82 -16.08
CA ASP A 63 12.29 18.63 -17.36
C ASP A 63 12.05 17.23 -17.90
N GLN A 64 12.10 16.18 -17.08
CA GLN A 64 11.69 14.83 -17.48
C GLN A 64 10.21 14.75 -17.88
N TYR A 65 9.33 15.44 -17.12
CA TYR A 65 7.90 15.48 -17.43
C TYR A 65 7.61 16.28 -18.73
N ARG A 66 8.34 17.39 -18.94
CA ARG A 66 8.31 18.16 -20.19
C ARG A 66 8.82 17.35 -21.37
N LEU A 67 9.91 16.61 -21.21
CA LEU A 67 10.42 15.71 -22.24
C LEU A 67 9.39 14.64 -22.60
N LYS A 68 8.74 14.02 -21.61
CA LYS A 68 7.69 13.02 -21.83
C LYS A 68 6.46 13.60 -22.52
N ASN A 69 6.05 14.82 -22.15
CA ASN A 69 4.94 15.50 -22.81
C ASN A 69 5.29 16.00 -24.22
N ARG A 70 6.55 16.37 -24.47
CA ARG A 70 7.03 16.75 -25.81
C ARG A 70 7.02 15.56 -26.76
N MET A 71 7.36 14.37 -26.26
CA MET A 71 7.28 13.10 -27.01
C MET A 71 5.84 12.66 -27.30
N ARG A 72 4.85 13.12 -26.53
CA ARG A 72 3.43 12.82 -26.77
C ARG A 72 2.78 13.62 -27.90
N GLY A 73 3.49 14.60 -28.45
CA GLY A 73 3.05 15.37 -29.60
C GLY A 73 1.86 16.31 -29.32
N PRO A 74 1.82 17.52 -29.90
CA PRO A 74 0.69 18.44 -29.75
C PRO A 74 -0.62 17.98 -30.42
N GLY A 75 -0.67 16.78 -31.01
CA GLY A 75 -1.78 16.33 -31.86
C GLY A 75 -3.06 15.87 -31.14
N MET A 76 -3.04 15.67 -29.82
CA MET A 76 -4.19 15.07 -29.11
C MET A 76 -5.18 16.10 -28.53
N THR A 77 -4.73 17.30 -28.19
CA THR A 77 -5.61 18.36 -27.65
C THR A 77 -6.37 19.14 -28.73
N GLN A 78 -5.87 19.17 -29.97
CA GLN A 78 -6.54 19.86 -31.08
C GLN A 78 -7.79 19.12 -31.60
N ARG A 79 -7.94 17.81 -31.33
CA ARG A 79 -9.11 17.04 -31.79
C ARG A 79 -10.38 17.26 -30.97
N TYR A 80 -10.30 17.77 -29.74
CA TYR A 80 -11.48 18.02 -28.90
C TYR A 80 -11.98 19.46 -28.94
N SER A 81 -11.17 20.44 -29.36
CA SER A 81 -11.65 21.82 -29.54
C SER A 81 -12.42 22.02 -30.86
N GLY A 82 -12.23 21.16 -31.85
CA GLY A 82 -12.94 21.23 -33.14
C GLY A 82 -14.42 20.81 -33.09
N VAL A 83 -14.82 20.01 -32.08
CA VAL A 83 -16.20 19.48 -32.00
C VAL A 83 -17.16 20.48 -31.32
N LEU A 84 -16.65 21.45 -30.55
CA LEU A 84 -17.50 22.46 -29.90
C LEU A 84 -17.75 23.71 -30.76
N ASN A 85 -16.98 23.93 -31.83
CA ASN A 85 -17.19 25.04 -32.77
C ASN A 85 -18.04 24.64 -34.00
N GLY A 86 -18.49 23.38 -34.11
CA GLY A 86 -19.29 22.88 -35.22
C GLY A 86 -20.82 22.96 -35.03
N ALA A 87 -21.30 23.50 -33.91
CA ALA A 87 -22.72 23.54 -33.55
C ALA A 87 -23.34 24.96 -33.67
N GLU A 88 -22.90 25.76 -34.64
CA GLU A 88 -23.51 27.08 -34.95
C GLU A 88 -24.69 27.00 -35.94
N GLY A 89 -25.15 25.80 -36.32
CA GLY A 89 -26.23 25.61 -37.27
C GLY A 89 -27.49 24.99 -36.66
N GLY A 90 -28.17 25.69 -35.76
CA GLY A 90 -29.42 25.18 -35.19
C GLY A 90 -30.19 26.26 -34.44
N ALA A 91 -31.07 26.96 -35.17
CA ALA A 91 -31.91 28.07 -34.76
C ALA A 91 -32.99 27.70 -33.72
N ALA A 92 -32.58 27.18 -32.57
CA ALA A 92 -33.42 27.00 -31.39
C ALA A 92 -32.71 27.59 -30.17
N SER A 93 -32.20 28.82 -30.30
CA SER A 93 -31.82 29.65 -29.15
C SER A 93 -33.08 30.13 -28.44
N GLY A 94 -33.71 29.22 -27.70
CA GLY A 94 -34.63 29.59 -26.64
C GLY A 94 -33.94 30.61 -25.75
N LEU A 95 -34.53 31.81 -25.67
CA LEU A 95 -34.08 32.93 -24.87
C LEU A 95 -33.83 32.46 -23.44
N VAL A 96 -32.59 32.09 -23.12
CA VAL A 96 -32.18 31.88 -21.73
C VAL A 96 -32.46 33.21 -21.03
N PRO A 97 -33.40 33.24 -20.05
CA PRO A 97 -33.83 34.48 -19.43
C PRO A 97 -32.59 35.23 -18.92
N GLN A 98 -32.53 36.55 -19.15
CA GLN A 98 -31.38 37.36 -18.73
C GLN A 98 -31.04 37.16 -17.24
N SER A 99 -32.07 36.88 -16.41
CA SER A 99 -31.92 36.54 -14.99
C SER A 99 -31.10 35.25 -14.75
N ALA A 100 -31.22 34.24 -15.59
CA ALA A 100 -30.44 33.01 -15.50
C ALA A 100 -28.96 33.24 -15.87
N ARG A 101 -28.70 34.10 -16.85
CA ARG A 101 -27.32 34.50 -17.22
C ARG A 101 -26.64 35.28 -16.08
N LEU A 102 -27.36 36.19 -15.43
CA LEU A 102 -26.86 36.94 -14.28
C LEU A 102 -26.59 36.04 -13.07
N LYS A 103 -27.48 35.08 -12.78
CA LYS A 103 -27.26 34.08 -11.72
C LYS A 103 -26.02 33.21 -11.99
N LEU A 104 -25.82 32.76 -13.23
CA LEU A 104 -24.66 31.96 -13.63
C LEU A 104 -23.34 32.76 -13.56
N ALA A 105 -23.38 34.05 -13.93
CA ALA A 105 -22.22 34.93 -13.80
C ALA A 105 -21.85 35.14 -12.31
N ALA A 106 -22.85 35.35 -11.45
CA ALA A 106 -22.65 35.52 -10.02
C ALA A 106 -22.10 34.25 -9.35
N THR A 107 -22.56 33.05 -9.72
CA THR A 107 -22.02 31.79 -9.19
C THR A 107 -20.57 31.56 -9.63
N ARG A 108 -20.24 31.83 -10.90
CA ARG A 108 -18.85 31.75 -11.40
C ARG A 108 -17.93 32.73 -10.69
N ALA A 109 -18.39 33.96 -10.42
CA ALA A 109 -17.61 34.95 -9.67
C ALA A 109 -17.34 34.49 -8.23
N ARG A 110 -18.35 33.94 -7.53
CA ARG A 110 -18.17 33.36 -6.19
C ARG A 110 -17.19 32.18 -6.18
N GLN A 111 -17.28 31.31 -7.18
CA GLN A 111 -16.40 30.15 -7.28
C GLN A 111 -14.93 30.55 -7.52
N ARG A 112 -14.68 31.57 -8.36
CA ARG A 112 -13.34 32.14 -8.55
C ARG A 112 -12.80 32.77 -7.26
N ALA A 113 -13.60 33.62 -6.60
CA ALA A 113 -13.21 34.24 -5.33
C ALA A 113 -12.90 33.20 -4.24
N TRP A 114 -13.65 32.11 -4.19
CA TRP A 114 -13.37 31.00 -3.27
C TRP A 114 -12.05 30.28 -3.60
N LEU A 115 -11.80 29.99 -4.88
CA LEU A 115 -10.53 29.38 -5.33
C LEU A 115 -9.32 30.28 -5.05
N ASP A 116 -9.45 31.58 -5.26
CA ASP A 116 -8.37 32.53 -5.00
C ASP A 116 -8.07 32.65 -3.50
N ARG A 117 -9.09 32.64 -2.62
CA ARG A 117 -8.88 32.53 -1.16
C ARG A 117 -8.17 31.24 -0.76
N GLN A 118 -8.51 30.11 -1.39
CA GLN A 118 -7.81 28.84 -1.11
C GLN A 118 -6.34 28.91 -1.53
N ARG A 119 -6.05 29.52 -2.69
CA ARG A 119 -4.66 29.74 -3.14
C ARG A 119 -3.89 30.65 -2.19
N GLU A 120 -4.52 31.71 -1.69
CA GLU A 120 -3.93 32.63 -0.73
C GLU A 120 -3.64 31.94 0.62
N LEU A 121 -4.59 31.17 1.15
CA LEU A 121 -4.38 30.39 2.37
C LEU A 121 -3.27 29.35 2.22
N VAL A 122 -3.19 28.68 1.07
CA VAL A 122 -2.09 27.76 0.75
C VAL A 122 -0.76 28.51 0.65
N ALA A 123 -0.75 29.70 0.03
CA ALA A 123 0.44 30.54 -0.08
C ALA A 123 0.92 31.04 1.30
N LEU A 124 0.01 31.49 2.17
CA LEU A 124 0.31 31.91 3.55
C LEU A 124 0.83 30.74 4.40
N ARG A 125 0.18 29.57 4.31
CA ARG A 125 0.65 28.35 5.01
C ARG A 125 2.04 27.94 4.51
N LYS A 126 2.29 28.06 3.20
CA LYS A 126 3.59 27.79 2.58
C LYS A 126 4.65 28.80 3.01
N ALA A 127 4.31 30.09 3.10
CA ALA A 127 5.22 31.15 3.56
C ALA A 127 5.59 30.99 5.04
N GLY A 128 4.60 30.72 5.90
CA GLY A 128 4.83 30.47 7.34
C GLY A 128 5.63 29.19 7.61
N TRP A 129 5.39 28.13 6.84
CA TRP A 129 6.21 26.91 6.89
C TRP A 129 7.63 27.15 6.36
N GLN A 130 7.79 27.87 5.25
CA GLN A 130 9.10 28.15 4.68
C GLN A 130 9.98 28.95 5.65
N GLY A 131 9.42 29.93 6.37
CA GLY A 131 10.17 30.72 7.36
C GLY A 131 10.71 29.87 8.53
N ARG A 132 9.87 29.01 9.13
CA ARG A 132 10.28 28.16 10.28
C ARG A 132 11.28 27.08 9.90
N PHE A 133 11.17 26.52 8.70
CA PHE A 133 12.09 25.47 8.25
C PHE A 133 13.35 26.00 7.57
N ARG A 134 13.45 27.28 7.20
CA ARG A 134 14.66 27.84 6.55
C ARG A 134 15.88 27.77 7.46
N GLY A 135 15.74 28.15 8.73
CA GLY A 135 16.84 28.05 9.71
C GLY A 135 17.22 26.62 10.08
N PHE A 136 16.26 25.69 10.05
CA PHE A 136 16.54 24.26 10.23
C PHE A 136 17.25 23.68 9.00
N LYS A 137 16.88 24.13 7.79
CA LYS A 137 17.48 23.71 6.51
C LYS A 137 18.92 24.15 6.33
N GLU A 138 19.27 25.39 6.70
CA GLU A 138 20.67 25.86 6.64
C GLU A 138 21.55 25.03 7.57
N LYS A 139 21.12 24.81 8.82
CA LYS A 139 21.83 23.95 9.78
C LYS A 139 21.88 22.47 9.36
N GLN A 140 20.86 21.98 8.66
CA GLN A 140 20.81 20.58 8.22
C GLN A 140 21.59 20.33 6.92
N ALA A 141 21.65 21.29 6.00
CA ALA A 141 22.52 21.24 4.83
C ALA A 141 24.01 21.24 5.21
N GLU A 142 24.34 21.87 6.33
CA GLU A 142 25.67 21.79 6.97
C GLU A 142 25.89 20.49 7.75
N SER A 143 24.83 19.80 8.19
CA SER A 143 24.98 18.53 8.88
C SER A 143 25.56 17.47 7.93
N THR A 144 26.77 17.02 8.24
CA THR A 144 27.50 15.95 7.55
C THR A 144 26.69 14.65 7.46
N TRP A 145 25.76 14.43 8.39
CA TRP A 145 24.92 13.24 8.43
C TRP A 145 23.91 13.18 7.28
N GLY A 146 23.25 14.29 6.95
CA GLY A 146 22.30 14.35 5.85
C GLY A 146 22.94 13.99 4.51
N ARG A 147 24.08 14.63 4.19
CA ARG A 147 24.84 14.33 2.96
C ARG A 147 25.30 12.87 2.90
N LYS A 148 25.85 12.33 3.99
CA LYS A 148 26.28 10.92 4.05
C LYS A 148 25.13 9.95 3.81
N MET A 149 23.95 10.20 4.38
CA MET A 149 22.76 9.38 4.15
C MET A 149 22.34 9.40 2.66
N PHE A 150 22.39 10.57 2.01
CA PHE A 150 22.10 10.66 0.57
C PHE A 150 23.13 9.93 -0.27
N GLU A 151 24.43 10.11 -0.01
CA GLU A 151 25.49 9.38 -0.71
C GLU A 151 25.36 7.87 -0.54
N TRP A 152 24.98 7.39 0.66
CA TRP A 152 24.74 5.97 0.90
C TRP A 152 23.51 5.46 0.13
N SER A 153 22.44 6.25 0.09
CA SER A 153 21.25 5.92 -0.68
C SER A 153 21.51 5.89 -2.18
N ASP A 154 22.27 6.85 -2.72
CA ASP A 154 22.68 6.84 -4.13
C ASP A 154 23.56 5.64 -4.46
N LYS A 155 24.57 5.34 -3.62
CA LYS A 155 25.42 4.16 -3.79
C LYS A 155 24.62 2.86 -3.73
N PHE A 156 23.64 2.80 -2.83
CA PHE A 156 22.73 1.66 -2.74
C PHE A 156 21.87 1.54 -4.00
N ALA A 157 21.27 2.65 -4.45
CA ALA A 157 20.42 2.67 -5.64
C ALA A 157 21.20 2.28 -6.91
N ASP A 158 22.44 2.73 -7.05
CA ASP A 158 23.29 2.37 -8.18
C ASP A 158 23.72 0.89 -8.14
N ARG A 159 23.95 0.31 -6.95
CA ARG A 159 24.23 -1.13 -6.80
C ARG A 159 22.97 -1.98 -7.05
N ALA A 160 21.85 -1.58 -6.48
CA ALA A 160 20.57 -2.25 -6.67
C ALA A 160 20.16 -2.25 -8.14
N ALA A 161 20.30 -1.12 -8.84
CA ALA A 161 20.00 -1.02 -10.27
C ALA A 161 20.90 -1.90 -11.16
N LYS A 162 22.06 -2.36 -10.67
CA LYS A 162 22.93 -3.32 -11.38
C LYS A 162 22.57 -4.77 -11.13
N ALA A 163 21.97 -5.09 -9.98
CA ALA A 163 21.62 -6.46 -9.64
C ALA A 163 20.36 -6.91 -10.40
N TRP A 164 20.43 -8.12 -10.99
CA TRP A 164 19.40 -8.66 -11.87
C TRP A 164 18.04 -8.77 -11.18
N LEU A 165 18.03 -9.22 -9.91
CA LEU A 165 16.82 -9.41 -9.13
C LEU A 165 16.00 -8.11 -9.02
N TRP A 166 16.66 -6.98 -8.75
CA TRP A 166 15.99 -5.69 -8.65
C TRP A 166 15.46 -5.19 -9.98
N ARG A 167 16.11 -5.51 -11.10
CA ARG A 167 15.61 -5.20 -12.43
C ARG A 167 14.35 -5.99 -12.73
N SER A 168 14.35 -7.30 -12.50
CA SER A 168 13.17 -8.15 -12.70
C SER A 168 11.97 -7.65 -11.90
N VAL A 169 12.17 -7.30 -10.62
CA VAL A 169 11.09 -6.75 -9.79
C VAL A 169 10.63 -5.39 -10.32
N ALA A 170 11.56 -4.50 -10.66
CA ALA A 170 11.23 -3.18 -11.19
C ALA A 170 10.46 -3.24 -12.53
N ASP A 171 10.80 -4.21 -13.39
CA ASP A 171 10.15 -4.46 -14.67
C ASP A 171 8.71 -4.94 -14.48
N VAL A 172 8.44 -5.81 -13.49
CA VAL A 172 7.08 -6.26 -13.12
C VAL A 172 6.19 -5.07 -12.71
N PHE A 173 6.76 -4.08 -12.03
CA PHE A 173 6.02 -2.88 -11.62
C PHE A 173 6.07 -1.74 -12.66
N HIS A 174 6.78 -1.91 -13.77
CA HIS A 174 7.04 -0.86 -14.77
C HIS A 174 7.62 0.44 -14.18
N ILE A 175 8.48 0.32 -13.16
CA ILE A 175 9.15 1.45 -12.50
C ILE A 175 10.64 1.42 -12.87
N PRO A 176 11.31 2.56 -13.14
CA PRO A 176 12.76 2.56 -13.36
C PRO A 176 13.51 1.97 -12.15
N PRO A 177 14.47 1.05 -12.33
CA PRO A 177 15.08 0.29 -11.24
C PRO A 177 15.77 1.17 -10.19
N LYS A 178 16.33 2.32 -10.63
CA LYS A 178 16.91 3.31 -9.71
C LYS A 178 15.83 3.93 -8.80
N VAL A 179 14.68 4.31 -9.36
CA VAL A 179 13.57 4.89 -8.58
C VAL A 179 13.04 3.86 -7.59
N PHE A 180 12.83 2.62 -8.05
CA PHE A 180 12.40 1.52 -7.19
C PHE A 180 13.36 1.27 -6.01
N ALA A 181 14.67 1.24 -6.27
CA ALA A 181 15.67 1.04 -5.22
C ALA A 181 15.64 2.14 -4.14
N TRP A 182 15.39 3.38 -4.55
CA TRP A 182 15.19 4.47 -3.60
C TRP A 182 13.89 4.32 -2.81
N ASP A 183 12.81 3.91 -3.44
CA ASP A 183 11.51 3.71 -2.76
C ASP A 183 11.62 2.60 -1.71
N VAL A 184 12.39 1.55 -2.00
CA VAL A 184 12.73 0.49 -1.04
C VAL A 184 13.58 1.03 0.10
N ALA A 185 14.62 1.81 -0.18
CA ALA A 185 15.45 2.41 0.87
C ALA A 185 14.62 3.33 1.79
N GLU A 186 13.72 4.14 1.21
CA GLU A 186 12.78 4.98 1.93
C GLU A 186 11.82 4.13 2.78
N ALA A 187 11.27 3.05 2.23
CA ALA A 187 10.44 2.10 2.96
C ALA A 187 11.17 1.48 4.16
N PHE A 188 12.45 1.08 4.02
CA PHE A 188 13.25 0.57 5.14
C PHE A 188 13.42 1.61 6.26
N VAL A 189 13.70 2.86 5.91
CA VAL A 189 13.88 3.92 6.90
C VAL A 189 12.55 4.25 7.58
N THR A 190 11.48 4.45 6.80
CA THR A 190 10.13 4.69 7.33
C THR A 190 9.69 3.54 8.23
N TYR A 191 9.85 2.31 7.76
CA TYR A 191 9.53 1.10 8.51
C TYR A 191 10.26 1.07 9.86
N LYS A 192 11.59 1.32 9.88
CA LYS A 192 12.37 1.37 11.11
C LYS A 192 11.91 2.47 12.08
N LEU A 193 11.56 3.66 11.56
CA LEU A 193 11.03 4.75 12.38
C LEU A 193 9.67 4.41 12.97
N THR A 194 8.81 3.75 12.20
CA THR A 194 7.48 3.33 12.65
C THR A 194 7.50 2.06 13.50
N PHE A 195 8.61 1.30 13.49
CA PHE A 195 8.77 0.01 14.17
C PHE A 195 8.49 0.08 15.66
N ILE A 196 8.84 1.20 16.29
CA ILE A 196 8.60 1.42 17.72
C ILE A 196 7.11 1.36 18.05
N PHE A 197 6.25 1.80 17.13
CA PHE A 197 4.80 1.82 17.33
C PHE A 197 4.12 0.55 16.82
N HIS A 198 4.52 0.05 15.65
CA HIS A 198 3.82 -1.07 15.03
C HIS A 198 4.24 -2.42 15.60
N ALA A 199 5.50 -2.61 16.04
CA ALA A 199 5.95 -3.92 16.50
C ALA A 199 5.23 -4.40 17.77
N PRO A 200 5.00 -3.56 18.81
CA PRO A 200 4.18 -3.95 19.94
C PRO A 200 2.73 -4.25 19.55
N LEU A 201 2.17 -3.48 18.61
CA LEU A 201 0.80 -3.65 18.13
C LEU A 201 0.63 -4.97 17.36
N GLU A 202 1.53 -5.26 16.42
CA GLU A 202 1.56 -6.50 15.65
C GLU A 202 1.71 -7.70 16.59
N LEU A 203 2.64 -7.64 17.55
CA LEU A 203 2.84 -8.70 18.54
C LEU A 203 1.59 -8.91 19.40
N TYR A 204 0.95 -7.83 19.85
CA TYR A 204 -0.30 -7.91 20.63
C TYR A 204 -1.42 -8.59 19.84
N ILE A 205 -1.61 -8.21 18.57
CA ILE A 205 -2.62 -8.82 17.69
C ILE A 205 -2.34 -10.31 17.49
N ILE A 206 -1.08 -10.68 17.23
CA ILE A 206 -0.67 -12.09 17.05
C ILE A 206 -0.94 -12.88 18.33
N VAL A 207 -0.52 -12.39 19.49
CA VAL A 207 -0.76 -13.05 20.79
C VAL A 207 -2.26 -13.25 21.04
N LYS A 208 -3.09 -12.23 20.77
CA LYS A 208 -4.55 -12.33 20.89
C LYS A 208 -5.14 -13.36 19.92
N TRP A 209 -4.65 -13.42 18.69
CA TRP A 209 -5.08 -14.41 17.71
C TRP A 209 -4.72 -15.84 18.12
N PHE A 210 -3.50 -16.09 18.63
CA PHE A 210 -3.11 -17.41 19.14
C PHE A 210 -3.95 -17.84 20.35
N LYS A 211 -4.27 -16.91 21.26
CA LYS A 211 -5.19 -17.18 22.38
C LYS A 211 -6.58 -17.59 21.91
N ALA A 212 -7.16 -16.83 20.99
CA ALA A 212 -8.49 -17.11 20.45
C ALA A 212 -8.50 -18.45 19.70
N ARG A 213 -7.46 -18.71 18.90
CA ARG A 213 -7.30 -19.98 18.19
C ARG A 213 -7.23 -21.17 19.16
N ARG A 214 -6.54 -21.03 20.29
CA ARG A 214 -6.43 -22.08 21.29
C ARG A 214 -7.77 -22.35 21.98
N ALA A 215 -8.50 -21.32 22.40
CA ALA A 215 -9.82 -21.48 22.97
C ALA A 215 -10.76 -22.28 22.04
N ASN A 216 -10.71 -22.00 20.73
CA ASN A 216 -11.50 -22.73 19.74
C ASN A 216 -11.03 -24.19 19.55
N ILE A 217 -9.73 -24.46 19.68
CA ILE A 217 -9.19 -25.83 19.60
C ILE A 217 -9.58 -26.63 20.84
N ASP A 218 -9.50 -26.01 22.02
CA ASP A 218 -9.87 -26.65 23.29
C ASP A 218 -11.37 -27.01 23.27
N GLU A 219 -12.24 -26.10 22.80
CA GLU A 219 -13.67 -26.36 22.60
C GLU A 219 -13.92 -27.54 21.63
N PHE A 220 -13.23 -27.56 20.48
CA PHE A 220 -13.34 -28.64 19.50
C PHE A 220 -12.85 -30.00 20.05
N MET A 221 -11.80 -30.00 20.87
CA MET A 221 -11.26 -31.21 21.51
C MET A 221 -12.19 -31.74 22.62
N GLU A 222 -12.97 -30.86 23.28
CA GLU A 222 -14.00 -31.28 24.24
C GLU A 222 -15.27 -31.83 23.56
N GLU A 223 -15.61 -31.33 22.36
CA GLU A 223 -16.74 -31.82 21.57
C GLU A 223 -16.46 -33.15 20.85
N SER A 224 -15.22 -33.34 20.38
CA SER A 224 -14.81 -34.55 19.64
C SER A 224 -15.12 -35.89 20.36
N PRO A 225 -14.82 -36.09 21.66
CA PRO A 225 -15.15 -37.34 22.35
C PRO A 225 -16.66 -37.52 22.55
N LYS A 226 -17.43 -36.44 22.72
CA LYS A 226 -18.90 -36.52 22.78
C LYS A 226 -19.49 -36.97 21.45
N LEU A 227 -18.92 -36.50 20.34
CA LEU A 227 -19.34 -36.93 19.00
C LEU A 227 -19.01 -38.42 18.76
N LEU A 228 -17.87 -38.91 19.25
CA LEU A 228 -17.53 -40.34 19.17
C LEU A 228 -18.47 -41.20 20.03
N GLU A 229 -18.82 -40.75 21.23
CA GLU A 229 -19.77 -41.43 22.11
C GLU A 229 -21.21 -41.43 21.55
N MET A 230 -21.60 -40.41 20.77
CA MET A 230 -22.87 -40.39 20.05
C MET A 230 -22.90 -41.29 18.81
N VAL A 231 -21.74 -41.71 18.29
CA VAL A 231 -21.62 -42.59 17.10
C VAL A 231 -21.52 -44.08 17.48
N GLU A 232 -21.23 -44.42 18.73
CA GLU A 232 -21.34 -45.79 19.25
C GLU A 232 -22.56 -45.90 20.19
N PRO A 233 -23.74 -46.30 19.69
CA PRO A 233 -23.99 -47.71 19.45
C PRO A 233 -24.88 -47.94 18.20
N GLU A 234 -24.29 -48.09 17.01
CA GLU A 234 -24.96 -48.95 16.04
C GLU A 234 -24.89 -50.38 16.60
N GLU A 235 -26.05 -50.88 17.04
CA GLU A 235 -26.25 -52.30 17.31
C GLU A 235 -25.58 -53.12 16.21
N PRO A 236 -24.88 -54.22 16.54
CA PRO A 236 -24.26 -55.05 15.53
C PRO A 236 -25.35 -55.45 14.54
N LEU A 237 -25.32 -54.86 13.33
CA LEU A 237 -26.21 -55.20 12.23
C LEU A 237 -26.07 -56.70 12.04
N GLY A 238 -27.06 -57.44 12.55
CA GLY A 238 -27.13 -58.87 12.44
C GLY A 238 -27.06 -59.23 10.97
N SER A 239 -25.93 -59.81 10.57
CA SER A 239 -25.78 -60.74 9.44
C SER A 239 -26.74 -60.50 8.26
N ALA A 240 -26.78 -59.30 7.71
CA ALA A 240 -27.46 -59.04 6.45
C ALA A 240 -26.50 -59.45 5.32
N THR A 241 -26.59 -60.72 4.93
CA THR A 241 -26.02 -61.32 3.72
C THR A 241 -26.25 -60.41 2.51
N THR A 242 -25.26 -59.60 2.16
CA THR A 242 -25.33 -58.74 0.97
C THR A 242 -24.86 -59.54 -0.24
N PRO A 243 -25.68 -59.69 -1.30
CA PRO A 243 -25.30 -60.44 -2.49
C PRO A 243 -24.21 -59.71 -3.29
N SER A 244 -23.19 -60.45 -3.71
CA SER A 244 -22.03 -60.01 -4.48
C SER A 244 -22.43 -59.20 -5.74
N ARG A 245 -22.26 -57.88 -5.69
CA ARG A 245 -22.52 -56.93 -6.80
C ARG A 245 -21.33 -56.73 -7.75
N TRP A 246 -20.38 -57.66 -7.78
CA TRP A 246 -19.13 -57.58 -8.58
C TRP A 246 -19.26 -58.03 -10.05
N ARG A 247 -20.45 -57.97 -10.68
CA ARG A 247 -20.65 -58.48 -12.06
C ARG A 247 -21.01 -57.46 -13.14
N PHE A 248 -20.97 -56.15 -12.90
CA PHE A 248 -21.52 -55.19 -13.88
C PHE A 248 -20.53 -54.38 -14.74
N TRP A 249 -19.21 -54.51 -14.55
CA TRP A 249 -18.25 -53.66 -15.29
C TRP A 249 -17.50 -54.33 -16.47
N ALA A 250 -17.89 -55.53 -16.88
CA ALA A 250 -17.18 -56.27 -17.94
C ALA A 250 -17.83 -56.23 -19.34
N ARG A 251 -18.67 -55.24 -19.69
CA ARG A 251 -19.35 -55.23 -21.01
C ARG A 251 -19.14 -54.06 -21.96
N ASN A 252 -18.46 -52.96 -21.58
CA ASN A 252 -18.37 -51.78 -22.45
C ASN A 252 -16.94 -51.37 -22.84
N ALA A 253 -16.08 -52.33 -23.20
CA ALA A 253 -14.73 -52.06 -23.71
C ALA A 253 -14.47 -52.70 -25.09
N GLY A 254 -15.45 -52.62 -26.00
CA GLY A 254 -15.27 -53.06 -27.38
C GLY A 254 -16.23 -52.32 -28.32
N GLY A 255 -15.74 -51.26 -28.94
CA GLY A 255 -16.41 -50.44 -29.95
C GLY A 255 -15.46 -49.39 -30.48
#